data_AF-A0A0B2V263-F1
#
_entry.id   AF-A0A0B2V263-F1
#
_cell.length_a   1.000
_cell.length_b   1.000
_cell.length_c   1.000
_cell.angle_alpha   90.00
_cell.angle_beta   90.00
_cell.angle_gamma   90.00
#
_symmetry.space_group_name_H-M   'P 1'
#
loop_
_entity.id
_entity.type
_entity.pdbx_description
1 polymer ?
#
loop_
_entity_poly.entity_id
_entity_poly.type
_entity_poly.pdbx_seq_one_letter_code
_entity_poly.pdbx_strand_id
1 'polypeptide(L)'
;MDASHVKVALKTIRYGTVISPSIVRGVIGRFPGRDIDFSKDEASRQFPDVSFHDVERVSKTSSVQGRYPSISTILGCTQSQRNLYWWQLKMIKQLNGEGAFRRYMKERVQIGMAYHTRINKILSDFRKDGSISRSDDELLEGVPDTVIGFIRSVLPILRSLKHSHEMQMEQYVQHHILYYYGRFDAVIRYRDAFFLIDWKTASVGSSKDANVQLSKMYGDPLQVAAYVGAVNSDPNFSNLPTIRNGAVIVAKEDGSTAQVAEMGFNDLNEYWHKWLQCVHRFWYELATRPSSRGVISFVSRGD
;
A
#
# COMPACT_ATOMS: atom_id res chain seq x y z
N MET A 1 6.48 31.93 -20.34
CA MET A 1 7.70 31.24 -19.89
C MET A 1 7.51 29.78 -20.24
N ASP A 2 8.35 29.31 -21.15
CA ASP A 2 8.22 28.01 -21.81
C ASP A 2 8.48 26.90 -20.79
N ALA A 3 7.46 26.10 -20.47
CA ALA A 3 7.62 24.95 -19.61
C ALA A 3 8.36 23.87 -20.41
N SER A 4 9.70 23.90 -20.36
CA SER A 4 10.54 22.89 -20.98
C SER A 4 10.18 21.51 -20.42
N HIS A 5 9.36 20.75 -21.15
CA HIS A 5 8.99 19.40 -20.77
C HIS A 5 10.20 18.48 -20.87
N VAL A 6 10.67 17.97 -19.73
CA VAL A 6 11.70 16.94 -19.70
C VAL A 6 11.08 15.64 -20.22
N LYS A 7 11.39 15.27 -21.48
CA LYS A 7 11.04 13.95 -22.03
C LYS A 7 11.78 12.88 -21.24
N VAL A 8 11.06 12.18 -20.36
CA VAL A 8 11.59 11.02 -19.64
C VAL A 8 11.22 9.76 -20.40
N ALA A 9 12.19 8.87 -20.65
CA ALA A 9 11.92 7.58 -21.25
C ALA A 9 10.97 6.77 -20.36
N LEU A 10 9.85 6.32 -20.92
CA LEU A 10 8.89 5.49 -20.21
C LEU A 10 9.34 4.02 -20.26
N LYS A 11 9.12 3.30 -19.16
CA LYS A 11 9.46 1.88 -19.01
C LYS A 11 8.22 1.05 -18.73
N THR A 12 8.30 -0.22 -19.09
CA THR A 12 7.40 -1.27 -18.60
C THR A 12 8.12 -2.08 -17.55
N ILE A 13 7.51 -2.25 -16.38
CA ILE A 13 8.06 -2.98 -15.24
C ILE A 13 7.32 -4.30 -15.13
N ARG A 14 8.06 -5.41 -15.09
CA ARG A 14 7.55 -6.74 -14.71
C ARG A 14 8.10 -7.10 -13.35
N TYR A 15 7.27 -7.50 -12.40
CA TYR A 15 7.70 -7.83 -11.03
C TYR A 15 6.86 -8.94 -10.39
N GLY A 16 7.23 -9.37 -9.19
CA GLY A 16 6.61 -10.50 -8.50
C GLY A 16 7.31 -11.82 -8.80
N THR A 17 6.58 -12.93 -8.82
CA THR A 17 7.14 -14.25 -9.07
C THR A 17 6.95 -14.68 -10.52
N VAL A 18 7.75 -15.64 -10.99
CA VAL A 18 7.53 -16.27 -12.31
C VAL A 18 6.16 -16.94 -12.44
N ILE A 19 5.53 -17.33 -11.33
CA ILE A 19 4.20 -17.98 -11.29
C ILE A 19 3.09 -16.94 -11.45
N SER A 20 3.24 -15.76 -10.88
CA SER A 20 2.22 -14.69 -10.94
C SER A 20 2.88 -13.32 -11.12
N PRO A 21 3.44 -13.05 -12.32
CA PRO A 21 4.10 -11.78 -12.59
C PRO A 21 3.07 -10.67 -12.77
N SER A 22 3.37 -9.50 -12.20
CA SER A 22 2.64 -8.26 -12.44
C SER A 22 3.33 -7.44 -13.54
N ILE A 23 2.55 -6.68 -14.31
CA ILE A 23 3.06 -5.84 -15.41
C ILE A 23 2.48 -4.42 -15.27
N VAL A 24 3.35 -3.42 -15.18
CA VAL A 24 2.97 -2.00 -15.12
C VAL A 24 3.65 -1.26 -16.27
N ARG A 25 2.89 -0.44 -17.01
CA ARG A 25 3.35 0.29 -18.20
C ARG A 25 3.36 1.79 -17.93
N GLY A 26 4.20 2.52 -18.67
CA GLY A 26 4.21 3.98 -18.65
C GLY A 26 4.84 4.57 -17.38
N VAL A 27 5.71 3.81 -16.70
CA VAL A 27 6.43 4.29 -15.51
C VAL A 27 7.60 5.15 -15.97
N ILE A 28 7.83 6.28 -15.30
CA ILE A 28 9.02 7.11 -15.56
C ILE A 28 10.30 6.30 -15.37
N GLY A 29 11.20 6.33 -16.34
CA GLY A 29 12.37 5.45 -16.39
C GLY A 29 13.60 5.94 -15.63
N ARG A 30 13.53 7.08 -14.92
CA ARG A 30 14.60 7.61 -14.08
C ARG A 30 14.03 8.47 -12.95
N PHE A 31 14.82 8.65 -11.89
CA PHE A 31 14.50 9.54 -10.77
C PHE A 31 14.43 11.00 -11.24
N PRO A 32 13.35 11.75 -10.97
CA PRO A 32 13.22 13.14 -11.43
C PRO A 32 13.95 14.20 -10.60
N GLY A 33 14.22 13.94 -9.31
CA GLY A 33 14.57 14.99 -8.34
C GLY A 33 15.97 15.60 -8.45
N ARG A 34 16.86 15.00 -9.24
CA ARG A 34 18.21 15.43 -9.65
C ARG A 34 18.83 14.35 -10.54
N ASP A 35 19.84 14.70 -11.35
CA ASP A 35 20.69 13.70 -12.00
C ASP A 35 21.53 12.99 -10.93
N ILE A 36 21.07 11.81 -10.51
CA ILE A 36 21.82 10.94 -9.60
C ILE A 36 22.86 10.19 -10.44
N ASP A 37 24.13 10.37 -10.10
CA ASP A 37 25.22 9.61 -10.71
C ASP A 37 25.25 8.19 -10.15
N PHE A 38 24.61 7.28 -10.88
CA PHE A 38 24.54 5.85 -10.52
C PHE A 38 25.85 5.09 -10.74
N SER A 39 26.87 5.72 -11.35
CA SER A 39 28.21 5.12 -11.51
C SER A 39 29.00 5.12 -10.20
N LYS A 40 28.61 5.94 -9.22
CA LYS A 40 29.25 6.00 -7.91
C LYS A 40 28.69 4.94 -6.96
N ASP A 41 29.48 4.63 -5.93
CA ASP A 41 29.14 3.65 -4.90
C ASP A 41 27.86 4.03 -4.15
N GLU A 42 27.15 3.04 -3.61
CA GLU A 42 25.85 3.18 -2.95
C GLU A 42 25.87 4.24 -1.84
N ALA A 43 26.94 4.29 -1.04
CA ALA A 43 27.13 5.28 0.03
C ALA A 43 27.25 6.74 -0.46
N SER A 44 27.58 6.94 -1.74
CA SER A 44 27.75 8.27 -2.35
C SER A 44 26.55 8.73 -3.18
N ARG A 45 25.53 7.86 -3.35
CA ARG A 45 24.28 8.21 -4.03
C ARG A 45 23.42 9.05 -3.10
N GLN A 46 23.36 10.35 -3.35
CA GLN A 46 22.55 11.29 -2.57
C GLN A 46 21.08 11.22 -2.99
N PHE A 47 20.41 10.10 -2.73
CA PHE A 47 18.96 10.12 -2.71
C PHE A 47 18.48 11.03 -1.56
N PRO A 48 17.33 11.71 -1.72
CA PRO A 48 16.77 12.50 -0.62
C PRO A 48 16.54 11.62 0.61
N ASP A 49 17.13 12.04 1.73
CA ASP A 49 16.76 11.60 3.07
C ASP A 49 15.72 12.58 3.61
N VAL A 50 14.49 12.09 3.78
CA VAL A 50 13.32 12.93 4.03
C VAL A 50 12.60 12.36 5.24
N SER A 51 12.24 13.21 6.20
CA SER A 51 11.39 12.81 7.33
C SER A 51 10.01 12.35 6.84
N PHE A 52 9.28 11.52 7.58
CA PHE A 52 7.87 11.25 7.24
C PHE A 52 6.91 12.29 7.81
N HIS A 53 7.36 13.16 8.74
CA HIS A 53 6.49 14.07 9.50
C HIS A 53 6.92 15.53 9.43
N ASP A 54 8.22 15.80 9.31
CA ASP A 54 8.79 17.15 9.18
C ASP A 54 9.02 17.48 7.69
N VAL A 55 7.96 17.38 6.90
CA VAL A 55 7.98 17.67 5.47
C VAL A 55 6.93 18.72 5.18
N GLU A 56 7.35 19.78 4.51
CA GLU A 56 6.41 20.76 4.00
C GLU A 56 5.58 20.13 2.87
N ARG A 57 4.26 20.30 2.96
CA ARG A 57 3.32 19.91 1.90
C ARG A 57 3.39 20.91 0.73
N VAL A 58 4.47 20.84 -0.03
CA VAL A 58 4.71 21.69 -1.21
C VAL A 58 4.63 20.87 -2.49
N SER A 59 3.90 21.40 -3.47
CA SER A 59 4.01 20.91 -4.85
C SER A 59 5.32 21.42 -5.45
N LYS A 60 6.38 20.60 -5.35
CA LYS A 60 7.61 20.80 -6.13
C LYS A 60 7.55 19.90 -7.36
N THR A 61 6.69 20.21 -8.32
CA THR A 61 6.66 19.44 -9.59
C THR A 61 6.96 20.31 -10.79
N SER A 62 8.15 20.09 -11.36
CA SER A 62 8.37 20.19 -12.79
C SER A 62 7.49 19.15 -13.49
N SER A 63 6.81 19.53 -14.58
CA SER A 63 5.87 18.67 -15.31
C SER A 63 6.59 17.51 -16.01
N VAL A 64 6.75 16.39 -15.31
CA VAL A 64 7.32 15.16 -15.89
C VAL A 64 6.22 14.37 -16.59
N GLN A 65 6.41 14.09 -17.88
CA GLN A 65 5.51 13.22 -18.64
C GLN A 65 5.72 11.75 -18.26
N GLY A 66 4.72 11.13 -17.63
CA GLY A 66 4.74 9.72 -17.22
C GLY A 66 4.07 9.48 -15.88
N ARG A 67 4.02 8.22 -15.45
CA ARG A 67 3.49 7.83 -14.13
C ARG A 67 4.63 7.53 -13.16
N TYR A 68 4.53 8.03 -11.94
CA TYR A 68 5.36 7.56 -10.84
C TYR A 68 5.11 6.07 -10.59
N PRO A 69 6.07 5.31 -10.04
CA PRO A 69 5.81 3.96 -9.55
C PRO A 69 4.82 3.99 -8.38
N SER A 70 3.92 3.01 -8.30
CA SER A 70 3.05 2.85 -7.14
C SER A 70 3.83 2.28 -5.95
N ILE A 71 3.36 2.51 -4.72
CA ILE A 71 3.91 1.87 -3.52
C ILE A 71 3.97 0.34 -3.69
N SER A 72 2.88 -0.27 -4.17
CA SER A 72 2.83 -1.71 -4.47
C SER A 72 3.85 -2.17 -5.52
N THR A 73 4.16 -1.33 -6.50
CA THR A 73 5.18 -1.63 -7.53
C THR A 73 6.58 -1.61 -6.90
N ILE A 74 6.89 -0.57 -6.10
CA ILE A 74 8.19 -0.44 -5.41
C ILE A 74 8.42 -1.64 -4.48
N LEU A 75 7.43 -1.97 -3.65
CA LEU A 75 7.50 -3.12 -2.74
C LEU A 75 7.68 -4.43 -3.51
N GLY A 76 6.89 -4.64 -4.56
CA GLY A 76 6.97 -5.85 -5.38
C GLY A 76 8.27 -6.02 -6.17
N CYS A 77 9.02 -4.93 -6.38
CA CYS A 77 10.34 -4.95 -7.05
C CYS A 77 11.50 -5.14 -6.07
N THR A 78 11.35 -4.71 -4.81
CA THR A 78 12.48 -4.57 -3.88
C THR A 78 12.43 -5.50 -2.67
N GLN A 79 11.25 -6.02 -2.32
CA GLN A 79 11.12 -7.05 -1.29
C GLN A 79 11.36 -8.45 -1.87
N SER A 80 11.92 -9.34 -1.05
CA SER A 80 12.13 -10.74 -1.42
C SER A 80 10.80 -11.43 -1.73
N GLN A 81 10.72 -12.07 -2.89
CA GLN A 81 9.55 -12.83 -3.33
C GLN A 81 9.65 -14.33 -2.97
N ARG A 82 10.69 -14.72 -2.22
CA ARG A 82 11.00 -16.11 -1.89
C ARG A 82 9.85 -16.82 -1.20
N ASN A 83 9.35 -16.26 -0.09
CA ASN A 83 8.25 -16.89 0.66
C ASN A 83 6.96 -16.97 -0.15
N LEU A 84 6.67 -15.95 -0.97
CA LEU A 84 5.52 -15.95 -1.86
C LEU A 84 5.65 -17.05 -2.92
N TYR A 85 6.82 -17.18 -3.56
CA TYR A 85 7.08 -18.20 -4.57
C TYR A 85 6.88 -19.62 -4.02
N TRP A 86 7.46 -19.92 -2.85
CA TRP A 86 7.32 -21.24 -2.23
C TRP A 86 5.89 -21.53 -1.78
N TRP A 87 5.18 -20.51 -1.26
CA TRP A 87 3.76 -20.65 -0.94
C TRP A 87 2.93 -20.92 -2.20
N GLN A 88 3.20 -20.26 -3.32
CA GLN A 88 2.51 -20.50 -4.59
C GLN A 88 2.71 -21.93 -5.08
N LEU A 89 3.95 -22.46 -5.05
CA LEU A 89 4.22 -23.86 -5.40
C LEU A 89 3.45 -24.84 -4.52
N LYS A 90 3.43 -24.59 -3.20
CA LYS A 90 2.65 -25.40 -2.25
C LYS A 90 1.16 -25.35 -2.59
N MET A 91 0.61 -24.17 -2.85
CA MET A 91 -0.81 -24.00 -3.20
C MET A 91 -1.18 -24.67 -4.51
N ILE A 92 -0.34 -24.56 -5.54
CA ILE A 92 -0.56 -25.23 -6.83
C ILE A 92 -0.66 -26.74 -6.62
N LYS A 93 0.21 -27.33 -5.78
CA LYS A 93 0.14 -28.75 -5.44
C LYS A 93 -1.14 -29.10 -4.66
N GLN A 94 -1.51 -28.30 -3.68
CA GLN A 94 -2.68 -28.54 -2.81
C GLN A 94 -4.03 -28.34 -3.53
N LEU A 95 -4.08 -27.45 -4.52
CA LEU A 95 -5.28 -27.16 -5.31
C LEU A 95 -5.35 -28.01 -6.60
N ASN A 96 -4.46 -28.99 -6.75
CA ASN A 96 -4.40 -29.91 -7.89
C ASN A 96 -4.17 -29.22 -9.25
N GLY A 97 -3.30 -28.21 -9.28
CA GLY A 97 -2.75 -27.63 -10.50
C GLY A 97 -2.94 -26.11 -10.64
N GLU A 98 -2.25 -25.55 -11.64
CA GLU A 98 -2.20 -24.10 -11.86
C GLU A 98 -3.57 -23.49 -12.21
N GLY A 99 -4.41 -24.23 -12.93
CA GLY A 99 -5.75 -23.75 -13.32
C GLY A 99 -6.63 -23.47 -12.11
N ALA A 100 -6.64 -24.40 -11.14
CA ALA A 100 -7.36 -24.24 -9.87
C ALA A 100 -6.74 -23.13 -9.01
N PHE A 101 -5.40 -23.05 -8.95
CA PHE A 101 -4.70 -21.96 -8.27
C PHE A 101 -5.05 -20.58 -8.86
N ARG A 102 -5.10 -20.43 -10.20
CA ARG A 102 -5.51 -19.17 -10.84
C ARG A 102 -6.94 -18.77 -10.47
N ARG A 103 -7.87 -19.73 -10.41
CA ARG A 103 -9.26 -19.49 -9.99
C ARG A 103 -9.31 -19.05 -8.51
N TYR A 104 -8.59 -19.75 -7.64
CA TYR A 104 -8.45 -19.39 -6.23
C TYR A 104 -7.92 -17.96 -6.05
N MET A 105 -6.85 -17.59 -6.75
CA MET A 105 -6.30 -16.22 -6.69
C MET A 105 -7.30 -15.17 -7.17
N LYS A 106 -8.03 -15.44 -8.26
CA LYS A 106 -9.07 -14.53 -8.77
C LYS A 106 -10.17 -14.30 -7.74
N GLU A 107 -10.63 -15.37 -7.09
CA GLU A 107 -11.65 -15.31 -6.04
C GLU A 107 -11.17 -14.50 -4.84
N ARG A 108 -9.93 -14.70 -4.37
CA ARG A 108 -9.34 -13.91 -3.28
C ARG A 108 -9.28 -12.41 -3.60
N VAL A 109 -8.94 -12.05 -4.84
CA VAL A 109 -8.96 -10.64 -5.29
C VAL A 109 -10.38 -10.09 -5.25
N GLN A 110 -11.37 -10.85 -5.72
CA GLN A 110 -12.78 -10.43 -5.70
C GLN A 110 -13.31 -10.24 -4.28
N ILE A 111 -12.99 -11.16 -3.35
CA ILE A 111 -13.33 -11.05 -1.93
C ILE A 111 -12.73 -9.77 -1.34
N GLY A 112 -11.44 -9.51 -1.59
CA GLY A 112 -10.78 -8.29 -1.13
C GLY A 112 -11.48 -7.03 -1.67
N MET A 113 -11.75 -6.96 -2.97
CA MET A 113 -12.44 -5.81 -3.57
C MET A 113 -13.83 -5.59 -2.99
N ALA A 114 -14.62 -6.65 -2.81
CA ALA A 114 -15.96 -6.56 -2.22
C ALA A 114 -15.90 -6.11 -0.75
N TYR A 115 -14.92 -6.61 0.01
CA TYR A 115 -14.64 -6.17 1.38
C TYR A 115 -14.33 -4.66 1.43
N HIS A 116 -13.33 -4.17 0.68
CA HIS A 116 -12.99 -2.74 0.66
C HIS A 116 -14.17 -1.86 0.18
N THR A 117 -14.94 -2.34 -0.80
CA THR A 117 -16.14 -1.63 -1.29
C THR A 117 -17.16 -1.45 -0.16
N ARG A 118 -17.41 -2.49 0.64
CA ARG A 118 -18.35 -2.40 1.77
C ARG A 118 -17.81 -1.53 2.89
N ILE A 119 -16.53 -1.63 3.24
CA ILE A 119 -15.89 -0.73 4.23
C ILE A 119 -16.00 0.73 3.80
N ASN A 120 -15.65 1.04 2.55
CA ASN A 120 -15.73 2.41 2.03
C ASN A 120 -17.17 2.94 2.05
N LYS A 121 -18.17 2.10 1.77
CA LYS A 121 -19.58 2.48 1.90
C LYS A 121 -19.94 2.82 3.35
N ILE A 122 -19.59 1.97 4.30
CA ILE A 122 -19.87 2.22 5.73
C ILE A 122 -19.19 3.51 6.22
N LEU A 123 -17.91 3.71 5.88
CA LEU A 123 -17.18 4.92 6.24
C LEU A 123 -17.71 6.18 5.54
N SER A 124 -18.20 6.06 4.31
CA SER A 124 -18.82 7.17 3.58
C SER A 124 -20.14 7.59 4.20
N ASP A 125 -20.96 6.62 4.63
CA ASP A 125 -22.20 6.88 5.36
C ASP A 125 -21.86 7.48 6.74
N PHE A 126 -20.86 6.94 7.46
CA PHE A 126 -20.37 7.50 8.72
C PHE A 126 -19.89 8.96 8.61
N ARG A 127 -19.19 9.32 7.53
CA ARG A 127 -18.75 10.70 7.27
C ARG A 127 -19.93 11.65 7.02
N LYS A 128 -21.05 11.16 6.50
CA LYS A 128 -22.26 11.97 6.27
C LYS A 128 -23.11 12.09 7.54
N ASP A 129 -23.30 10.98 8.23
CA ASP A 129 -24.31 10.84 9.28
C ASP A 129 -23.77 11.17 10.68
N GLY A 130 -22.44 11.28 10.84
CA GLY A 130 -21.83 11.57 12.14
C GLY A 130 -21.69 10.37 13.07
N SER A 131 -22.38 9.26 12.76
CA SER A 131 -22.40 8.04 13.59
C SER A 131 -22.67 6.80 12.75
N ILE A 132 -22.29 5.62 13.26
CA ILE A 132 -22.66 4.32 12.71
C ILE A 132 -23.77 3.74 13.61
N SER A 133 -25.00 4.25 13.44
CA SER A 133 -26.15 3.92 14.30
C SER A 133 -26.90 2.66 13.88
N ARG A 134 -26.76 2.23 12.61
CA ARG A 134 -27.37 1.00 12.08
C ARG A 134 -26.93 -0.23 12.89
N SER A 135 -27.88 -1.16 13.06
CA SER A 135 -27.65 -2.47 13.65
C SER A 135 -26.69 -3.32 12.79
N ASP A 136 -26.16 -4.40 13.38
CA ASP A 136 -25.27 -5.32 12.65
C ASP A 136 -26.00 -5.94 11.44
N ASP A 137 -27.26 -6.34 11.60
CA ASP A 137 -28.03 -6.95 10.52
C ASP A 137 -28.23 -5.99 9.35
N GLU A 138 -28.55 -4.72 9.62
CA GLU A 138 -28.64 -3.67 8.58
C GLU A 138 -27.28 -3.40 7.91
N LEU A 139 -26.17 -3.43 8.67
CA LEU A 139 -24.83 -3.25 8.14
C LEU A 139 -24.30 -4.49 7.39
N LEU A 140 -24.91 -5.65 7.58
CA LEU A 140 -24.59 -6.90 6.87
C LEU A 140 -25.56 -7.19 5.73
N GLU A 141 -26.66 -6.45 5.61
CA GLU A 141 -27.62 -6.60 4.52
C GLU A 141 -26.94 -6.42 3.14
N GLY A 142 -27.17 -7.42 2.27
CA GLY A 142 -26.63 -7.47 0.92
C GLY A 142 -25.12 -7.75 0.84
N VAL A 143 -24.45 -8.08 1.96
CA VAL A 143 -23.05 -8.51 1.95
C VAL A 143 -22.98 -9.98 1.52
N PRO A 144 -22.18 -10.35 0.50
CA PRO A 144 -22.03 -11.74 0.09
C PRO A 144 -21.52 -12.64 1.22
N ASP A 145 -21.94 -13.90 1.26
CA ASP A 145 -21.51 -14.88 2.28
C ASP A 145 -19.99 -15.04 2.35
N THR A 146 -19.29 -14.90 1.23
CA THR A 146 -17.82 -14.97 1.16
C THR A 146 -17.12 -13.77 1.80
N VAL A 147 -17.88 -12.71 2.15
CA VAL A 147 -17.37 -11.44 2.69
C VAL A 147 -17.96 -11.11 4.07
N ILE A 148 -19.13 -11.67 4.40
CA ILE A 148 -19.91 -11.30 5.59
C ILE A 148 -19.13 -11.48 6.90
N GLY A 149 -18.32 -12.54 7.01
CA GLY A 149 -17.46 -12.77 8.15
C GLY A 149 -16.46 -11.63 8.36
N PHE A 150 -15.78 -11.20 7.30
CA PHE A 150 -14.83 -10.09 7.37
C PHE A 150 -15.49 -8.77 7.78
N ILE A 151 -16.70 -8.49 7.29
CA ILE A 151 -17.42 -7.25 7.67
C ILE A 151 -17.83 -7.31 9.14
N ARG A 152 -18.44 -8.43 9.57
CA ARG A 152 -18.82 -8.66 10.98
C ARG A 152 -17.61 -8.48 11.91
N SER A 153 -16.47 -9.04 11.51
CA SER A 153 -15.21 -8.97 12.24
C SER A 153 -14.79 -7.53 12.60
N VAL A 154 -14.98 -6.56 11.69
CA VAL A 154 -14.52 -5.18 11.89
C VAL A 154 -15.58 -4.22 12.43
N LEU A 155 -16.86 -4.63 12.53
CA LEU A 155 -17.93 -3.77 13.06
C LEU A 155 -17.59 -3.15 14.43
N PRO A 156 -17.02 -3.89 15.41
CA PRO A 156 -16.62 -3.30 16.69
C PRO A 156 -15.59 -2.18 16.54
N ILE A 157 -14.62 -2.34 15.64
CA ILE A 157 -13.62 -1.31 15.39
C ILE A 157 -14.24 -0.12 14.69
N LEU A 158 -15.06 -0.35 13.65
CA LEU A 158 -15.75 0.72 12.91
C LEU A 158 -16.57 1.61 13.86
N ARG A 159 -17.28 1.02 14.83
CA ARG A 159 -18.04 1.76 15.85
C ARG A 159 -17.18 2.52 16.87
N SER A 160 -15.92 2.13 17.04
CA SER A 160 -14.98 2.81 17.94
C SER A 160 -14.27 4.01 17.29
N LEU A 161 -14.43 4.21 15.97
CA LEU A 161 -13.87 5.34 15.25
C LEU A 161 -14.57 6.63 15.67
N LYS A 162 -13.81 7.73 15.74
CA LYS A 162 -14.35 9.05 16.06
C LYS A 162 -14.65 9.80 14.79
N HIS A 163 -15.83 10.41 14.74
CA HIS A 163 -16.24 11.19 13.59
C HIS A 163 -15.36 12.44 13.42
N SER A 164 -15.07 12.79 12.17
CA SER A 164 -14.38 14.02 11.78
C SER A 164 -14.73 14.33 10.32
N HIS A 165 -14.92 15.61 10.00
CA HIS A 165 -15.23 16.03 8.63
C HIS A 165 -14.03 15.92 7.69
N GLU A 166 -12.82 15.92 8.25
CA GLU A 166 -11.55 15.85 7.52
C GLU A 166 -11.21 14.42 7.06
N MET A 167 -12.00 13.41 7.46
CA MET A 167 -11.82 12.02 7.05
C MET A 167 -11.66 11.85 5.54
N GLN A 168 -10.59 11.14 5.16
CA GLN A 168 -10.29 10.80 3.78
C GLN A 168 -10.40 9.29 3.60
N MET A 169 -11.08 8.83 2.55
CA MET A 169 -11.18 7.41 2.22
C MET A 169 -10.89 7.21 0.75
N GLU A 170 -10.11 6.16 0.44
CA GLU A 170 -9.91 5.68 -0.93
C GLU A 170 -9.30 6.72 -1.89
N GLN A 171 -8.50 7.67 -1.36
CA GLN A 171 -7.91 8.77 -2.10
C GLN A 171 -6.52 8.43 -2.65
N TYR A 172 -6.19 9.02 -3.81
CA TYR A 172 -4.83 8.97 -4.35
C TYR A 172 -3.92 9.96 -3.64
N VAL A 173 -2.66 9.57 -3.45
CA VAL A 173 -1.62 10.38 -2.81
C VAL A 173 -0.31 10.27 -3.56
N GLN A 174 0.48 11.33 -3.55
CA GLN A 174 1.79 11.41 -4.19
C GLN A 174 2.86 11.96 -3.24
N HIS A 175 4.03 11.35 -3.23
CA HIS A 175 5.18 11.93 -2.55
C HIS A 175 6.04 12.70 -3.55
N HIS A 176 5.99 14.04 -3.53
CA HIS A 176 6.61 14.86 -4.58
C HIS A 176 8.15 14.89 -4.55
N ILE A 177 8.77 14.60 -3.40
CA ILE A 177 10.25 14.53 -3.28
C ILE A 177 10.80 13.13 -3.63
N LEU A 178 10.08 12.07 -3.28
CA LEU A 178 10.50 10.68 -3.49
C LEU A 178 9.90 10.04 -4.76
N TYR A 179 9.00 10.77 -5.43
CA TYR A 179 8.41 10.47 -6.73
C TYR A 179 7.68 9.12 -6.82
N TYR A 180 6.94 8.76 -5.78
CA TYR A 180 6.03 7.61 -5.80
C TYR A 180 4.59 8.05 -5.56
N TYR A 181 3.64 7.16 -5.84
CA TYR A 181 2.23 7.40 -5.56
C TYR A 181 1.52 6.16 -5.02
N GLY A 182 0.28 6.31 -4.58
CA GLY A 182 -0.57 5.18 -4.27
C GLY A 182 -1.99 5.61 -3.96
N ARG A 183 -2.79 4.66 -3.45
CA ARG A 183 -4.15 4.89 -2.99
C ARG A 183 -4.30 4.24 -1.62
N PHE A 184 -4.47 5.05 -0.58
CA PHE A 184 -4.62 4.57 0.78
C PHE A 184 -6.10 4.30 1.08
N ASP A 185 -6.38 3.43 2.05
CA ASP A 185 -7.76 3.07 2.35
C ASP A 185 -8.47 4.16 3.16
N ALA A 186 -7.91 4.58 4.30
CA ALA A 186 -8.49 5.67 5.08
C ALA A 186 -7.48 6.47 5.91
N VAL A 187 -7.76 7.75 6.09
CA VAL A 187 -7.23 8.58 7.19
C VAL A 187 -8.42 9.02 8.03
N ILE A 188 -8.46 8.56 9.28
CA ILE A 188 -9.60 8.72 10.17
C ILE A 188 -9.15 8.84 11.62
N ARG A 189 -9.98 9.47 12.46
CA ARG A 189 -9.72 9.57 13.88
C ARG A 189 -10.04 8.23 14.58
N TYR A 190 -9.02 7.65 15.18
CA TYR A 190 -9.13 6.46 16.00
C TYR A 190 -8.52 6.77 17.37
N ARG A 191 -9.27 6.50 18.44
CA ARG A 191 -8.98 7.06 19.77
C ARG A 191 -8.84 8.57 19.70
N ASP A 192 -7.75 9.16 20.18
CA ASP A 192 -7.60 10.61 20.29
C ASP A 192 -6.79 11.25 19.15
N ALA A 193 -6.36 10.48 18.14
CA ALA A 193 -5.51 10.97 17.06
C ALA A 193 -5.98 10.51 15.66
N PHE A 194 -5.45 11.15 14.61
CA PHE A 194 -5.61 10.66 13.25
C PHE A 194 -4.66 9.49 12.98
N PHE A 195 -5.22 8.45 12.38
CA PHE A 195 -4.52 7.25 11.94
C PHE A 195 -4.64 7.13 10.43
N LEU A 196 -3.56 6.71 9.78
CA LEU A 196 -3.67 6.08 8.47
C LEU A 196 -3.96 4.60 8.65
N ILE A 197 -5.10 4.16 8.17
CA ILE A 197 -5.61 2.79 8.34
C ILE A 197 -5.53 2.05 7.01
N ASP A 198 -4.99 0.84 7.07
CA ASP A 198 -4.96 -0.14 5.98
C ASP A 198 -5.74 -1.40 6.41
N TRP A 199 -6.80 -1.74 5.68
CA TRP A 199 -7.69 -2.85 6.00
C TRP A 199 -7.25 -4.11 5.26
N LYS A 200 -7.06 -5.22 5.96
CA LYS A 200 -6.62 -6.49 5.39
C LYS A 200 -7.59 -7.61 5.75
N THR A 201 -7.86 -8.50 4.80
CA THR A 201 -8.56 -9.77 5.06
C THR A 201 -7.55 -10.86 5.44
N ALA A 202 -7.89 -11.68 6.42
CA ALA A 202 -7.13 -12.85 6.83
C ALA A 202 -8.01 -14.10 6.78
N SER A 203 -7.67 -15.01 5.87
CA SER A 203 -8.32 -16.33 5.85
C SER A 203 -7.98 -17.14 7.08
N VAL A 204 -8.90 -18.01 7.48
CA VAL A 204 -8.74 -18.93 8.62
C VAL A 204 -7.42 -19.70 8.48
N GLY A 205 -6.61 -19.71 9.54
CA GLY A 205 -5.33 -20.42 9.59
C GLY A 205 -4.19 -19.78 8.79
N SER A 206 -4.40 -18.59 8.21
CA SER A 206 -3.31 -17.83 7.59
C SER A 206 -2.34 -17.24 8.63
N SER A 207 -1.13 -16.86 8.21
CA SER A 207 -0.17 -16.22 9.12
C SER A 207 -0.72 -14.93 9.75
N LYS A 208 -1.53 -14.17 9.00
CA LYS A 208 -2.18 -12.93 9.47
C LYS A 208 -3.35 -13.23 10.41
N ASP A 209 -3.94 -14.42 10.29
CA ASP A 209 -4.97 -14.87 11.21
C ASP A 209 -4.40 -15.14 12.60
N ALA A 210 -3.22 -15.78 12.67
CA ALA A 210 -2.61 -16.18 13.93
C ALA A 210 -1.76 -15.09 14.62
N ASN A 211 -1.28 -14.07 13.89
CA ASN A 211 -0.32 -13.10 14.44
C ASN A 211 -0.54 -11.68 13.91
N VAL A 212 -0.67 -10.71 14.83
CA VAL A 212 -0.71 -9.26 14.51
C VAL A 212 0.52 -8.48 14.99
N GLN A 213 1.61 -9.19 15.31
CA GLN A 213 2.90 -8.54 15.53
C GLN A 213 3.37 -7.92 14.22
N LEU A 214 3.72 -6.63 14.24
CA LEU A 214 4.13 -5.86 13.04
C LEU A 214 5.23 -6.59 12.24
N SER A 215 6.21 -7.20 12.92
CA SER A 215 7.30 -7.96 12.31
C SER A 215 6.83 -9.18 11.50
N LYS A 216 5.63 -9.71 11.77
CA LYS A 216 5.02 -10.87 11.09
C LYS A 216 3.99 -10.48 10.03
N MET A 217 3.74 -9.19 9.82
CA MET A 217 2.76 -8.68 8.84
C MET A 217 3.34 -8.43 7.45
N TYR A 218 4.49 -9.05 7.12
CA TYR A 218 5.15 -8.93 5.83
C TYR A 218 5.36 -7.45 5.42
N GLY A 219 4.77 -7.03 4.29
CA GLY A 219 4.89 -5.68 3.76
C GLY A 219 3.82 -4.69 4.26
N ASP A 220 2.84 -5.11 5.06
CA ASP A 220 1.72 -4.23 5.44
C ASP A 220 2.19 -3.01 6.27
N PRO A 221 3.04 -3.14 7.31
CA PRO A 221 3.49 -1.97 8.08
C PRO A 221 4.34 -1.01 7.23
N LEU A 222 5.10 -1.56 6.29
CA LEU A 222 5.90 -0.79 5.34
C LEU A 222 5.01 0.02 4.39
N GLN A 223 3.91 -0.58 3.94
CA GLN A 223 2.89 0.09 3.13
C GLN A 223 2.22 1.23 3.89
N VAL A 224 1.87 1.03 5.16
CA VAL A 224 1.30 2.09 6.02
C VAL A 224 2.29 3.25 6.17
N ALA A 225 3.56 2.98 6.50
CA ALA A 225 4.58 4.02 6.62
C ALA A 225 4.78 4.81 5.31
N ALA A 226 4.78 4.11 4.17
CA ALA A 226 4.88 4.73 2.85
C ALA A 226 3.71 5.69 2.56
N TYR A 227 2.48 5.29 2.91
CA TYR A 227 1.31 6.16 2.76
C TYR A 227 1.34 7.34 3.72
N VAL A 228 1.76 7.15 4.98
CA VAL A 228 1.86 8.24 5.97
C VAL A 228 2.82 9.32 5.46
N GLY A 229 4.02 8.95 5.02
CA GLY A 229 4.97 9.91 4.46
C GLY A 229 4.45 10.61 3.21
N ALA A 230 3.69 9.90 2.34
CA ALA A 230 3.08 10.51 1.17
C ALA A 230 2.01 11.53 1.56
N VAL A 231 1.09 11.19 2.47
CA VAL A 231 0.03 12.10 2.94
C VAL A 231 0.62 13.34 3.62
N ASN A 232 1.69 13.17 4.39
CA ASN A 232 2.38 14.28 5.04
C ASN A 232 3.20 15.14 4.07
N SER A 233 3.52 14.65 2.86
CA SER A 233 4.23 15.42 1.82
C SER A 233 3.31 16.04 0.76
N ASP A 234 2.06 15.58 0.64
CA ASP A 234 1.18 15.93 -0.47
C ASP A 234 0.28 17.16 -0.14
N PRO A 235 0.35 18.25 -0.95
CA PRO A 235 -0.44 19.46 -0.73
C PRO A 235 -1.96 19.26 -0.82
N ASN A 236 -2.43 18.21 -1.50
CA ASN A 236 -3.86 17.89 -1.57
C ASN A 236 -4.45 17.53 -0.20
N PHE A 237 -3.60 17.22 0.78
CA PHE A 237 -3.97 16.85 2.14
C PHE A 237 -3.58 17.93 3.16
N SER A 238 -3.40 19.17 2.70
CA SER A 238 -3.03 20.32 3.54
C SER A 238 -4.02 20.61 4.69
N ASN A 239 -5.28 20.18 4.55
CA ASN A 239 -6.32 20.28 5.58
C ASN A 239 -6.16 19.26 6.73
N LEU A 240 -5.39 18.19 6.56
CA LEU A 240 -5.14 17.21 7.62
C LEU A 240 -4.05 17.70 8.57
N PRO A 241 -4.04 17.33 9.87
CA PRO A 241 -2.83 17.47 10.68
C PRO A 241 -1.73 16.54 10.14
N THR A 242 -0.48 16.74 10.59
CA THR A 242 0.58 15.77 10.34
C THR A 242 0.21 14.42 10.95
N ILE A 243 0.13 13.40 10.12
CA ILE A 243 -0.22 12.05 10.53
C ILE A 243 0.98 11.42 11.23
N ARG A 244 0.77 10.98 12.47
CA ARG A 244 1.82 10.40 13.34
C ARG A 244 1.48 9.01 13.85
N ASN A 245 0.36 8.43 13.39
CA ASN A 245 -0.08 7.10 13.76
C ASN A 245 -0.57 6.35 12.53
N GLY A 246 -0.39 5.05 12.53
CA GLY A 246 -0.89 4.13 11.51
C GLY A 246 -1.50 2.90 12.15
N ALA A 247 -2.30 2.15 11.39
CA ALA A 247 -2.77 0.85 11.83
C ALA A 247 -3.03 -0.08 10.64
N VAL A 248 -2.71 -1.36 10.83
CA VAL A 248 -3.21 -2.44 9.98
C VAL A 248 -4.36 -3.12 10.71
N ILE A 249 -5.55 -3.10 10.12
CA ILE A 249 -6.73 -3.77 10.69
C ILE A 249 -6.94 -5.10 9.96
N VAL A 250 -6.83 -6.19 10.70
CA VAL A 250 -6.94 -7.55 10.17
C VAL A 250 -8.32 -8.11 10.45
N ALA A 251 -9.17 -8.10 9.42
CA ALA A 251 -10.49 -8.71 9.42
C ALA A 251 -10.39 -10.23 9.31
N LYS A 252 -11.17 -10.92 10.13
CA LYS A 252 -11.19 -12.38 10.27
C LYS A 252 -12.33 -12.99 9.47
N GLU A 253 -12.02 -14.04 8.74
CA GLU A 253 -12.97 -14.73 7.85
C GLU A 253 -14.11 -15.40 8.63
N ASP A 254 -13.85 -15.86 9.85
CA ASP A 254 -14.84 -16.51 10.73
C ASP A 254 -15.79 -15.53 11.43
N GLY A 255 -15.57 -14.22 11.29
CA GLY A 255 -16.35 -13.18 11.95
C GLY A 255 -15.95 -12.89 13.38
N SER A 256 -14.91 -13.53 13.92
CA SER A 256 -14.31 -13.15 15.20
C SER A 256 -13.77 -11.71 15.14
N THR A 257 -13.66 -11.05 16.30
CA THR A 257 -13.27 -9.63 16.35
C THR A 257 -11.94 -9.39 15.65
N ALA A 258 -11.94 -8.43 14.73
CA ALA A 258 -10.76 -8.02 14.01
C ALA A 258 -9.66 -7.55 14.97
N GLN A 259 -8.42 -7.78 14.55
CA GLN A 259 -7.26 -7.38 15.33
C GLN A 259 -6.64 -6.11 14.75
N VAL A 260 -6.20 -5.22 15.63
CA VAL A 260 -5.58 -3.94 15.25
C VAL A 260 -4.08 -4.03 15.57
N ALA A 261 -3.25 -3.91 14.54
CA ALA A 261 -1.82 -3.70 14.72
C ALA A 261 -1.52 -2.20 14.56
N GLU A 262 -1.47 -1.51 15.70
CA GLU A 262 -1.16 -0.09 15.74
C GLU A 262 0.32 0.17 15.52
N MET A 263 0.60 1.31 14.89
CA MET A 263 1.93 1.82 14.65
C MET A 263 1.99 3.23 15.21
N GLY A 264 2.71 3.39 16.33
CA GLY A 264 2.99 4.71 16.89
C GLY A 264 4.09 5.41 16.12
N PHE A 265 4.51 6.57 16.61
CA PHE A 265 5.56 7.38 15.99
C PHE A 265 6.87 6.59 15.78
N ASN A 266 7.31 5.84 16.78
CA ASN A 266 8.57 5.08 16.70
C ASN A 266 8.49 3.95 15.67
N ASP A 267 7.39 3.21 15.64
CA ASP A 267 7.16 2.15 14.64
C ASP A 267 7.15 2.75 13.23
N LEU A 268 6.38 3.83 13.04
CA LEU A 268 6.34 4.53 11.75
C LEU A 268 7.72 5.05 11.33
N ASN A 269 8.49 5.60 12.26
CA ASN A 269 9.85 6.04 11.98
C ASN A 269 10.73 4.87 11.53
N GLU A 270 10.71 3.74 12.24
CA GLU A 270 11.48 2.55 11.88
C GLU A 270 11.09 2.03 10.49
N TYR A 271 9.79 1.85 10.23
CA TYR A 271 9.30 1.36 8.94
C TYR A 271 9.49 2.39 7.82
N TRP A 272 9.49 3.68 8.11
CA TRP A 272 9.81 4.72 7.14
C TRP A 272 11.25 4.62 6.66
N HIS A 273 12.22 4.39 7.55
CA HIS A 273 13.62 4.18 7.13
C HIS A 273 13.76 2.95 6.22
N LYS A 274 13.06 1.85 6.54
CA LYS A 274 12.99 0.67 5.66
C LYS A 274 12.34 1.00 4.31
N TRP A 275 11.34 1.88 4.30
CA TRP A 275 10.68 2.32 3.07
C TRP A 275 11.59 3.16 2.19
N LEU A 276 12.35 4.09 2.77
CA LEU A 276 13.36 4.87 2.05
C LEU A 276 14.38 3.95 1.35
N GLN A 277 14.86 2.92 2.04
CA GLN A 277 15.74 1.91 1.43
C GLN A 277 15.09 1.22 0.22
N CYS A 278 13.81 0.85 0.30
CA CYS A 278 13.07 0.30 -0.84
C CYS A 278 12.96 1.30 -1.99
N VAL A 279 12.66 2.57 -1.73
CA VAL A 279 12.56 3.61 -2.76
C VAL A 279 13.90 3.84 -3.45
N HIS A 280 14.97 4.00 -2.68
CA HIS A 280 16.33 4.22 -3.20
C HIS A 280 16.79 3.03 -4.04
N ARG A 281 16.60 1.81 -3.53
CA ARG A 281 16.91 0.57 -4.25
C ARG A 281 16.11 0.46 -5.55
N PHE A 282 14.81 0.77 -5.52
CA PHE A 282 13.98 0.72 -6.73
C PHE A 282 14.50 1.66 -7.81
N TRP A 283 14.79 2.91 -7.47
CA TRP A 283 15.29 3.89 -8.43
C TRP A 283 16.66 3.51 -9.00
N TYR A 284 17.54 3.01 -8.14
CA TYR A 284 18.84 2.49 -8.56
C TYR A 284 18.70 1.32 -9.54
N GLU A 285 17.90 0.32 -9.18
CA GLU A 285 17.69 -0.87 -10.00
C GLU A 285 16.96 -0.53 -11.31
N LEU A 286 16.05 0.44 -11.30
CA LEU A 286 15.37 0.90 -12.52
C LEU A 286 16.36 1.57 -13.50
N ALA A 287 17.37 2.26 -13.00
CA ALA A 287 18.39 2.93 -13.81
C ALA A 287 19.47 1.96 -14.33
N THR A 288 19.81 0.93 -13.56
CA THR A 288 20.97 0.07 -13.83
C THR A 288 20.63 -1.31 -14.41
N ARG A 289 19.41 -1.83 -14.19
CA ARG A 289 19.03 -3.13 -14.73
C ARG A 289 18.95 -3.09 -16.26
N PRO A 290 19.42 -4.15 -16.95
CA PRO A 290 19.25 -4.26 -18.40
C PRO A 290 17.76 -4.14 -18.79
N SER A 291 17.49 -3.34 -19.81
CA SER A 291 16.14 -3.21 -20.36
C SER A 291 16.08 -3.77 -21.78
N SER A 292 15.07 -4.59 -22.08
CA SER A 292 14.82 -5.12 -23.43
C SER A 292 13.55 -4.49 -23.99
N ARG A 293 13.67 -3.76 -25.12
CA ARG A 293 12.55 -3.02 -25.74
C ARG A 293 11.75 -2.16 -24.74
N GLY A 294 12.45 -1.51 -23.80
CA GLY A 294 11.84 -0.68 -22.76
C GLY A 294 11.23 -1.44 -21.58
N VAL A 295 11.36 -2.77 -21.52
CA VAL A 295 10.90 -3.63 -20.43
C VAL A 295 12.04 -3.91 -19.45
N ILE A 296 11.79 -3.70 -18.16
CA ILE A 296 12.69 -4.05 -17.05
C ILE A 296 12.01 -5.13 -16.21
N SER A 297 12.74 -6.19 -15.87
CA SER A 297 12.21 -7.34 -15.13
C SER A 297 12.84 -7.48 -13.74
N PHE A 298 11.97 -7.48 -12.73
CA PHE A 298 12.20 -7.77 -11.32
C PHE A 298 11.54 -9.10 -10.92
N VAL A 299 11.15 -9.92 -11.90
CA VAL A 299 10.51 -11.21 -11.64
C VAL A 299 11.51 -12.18 -11.01
N SER A 300 11.19 -12.70 -9.82
CA SER A 300 12.01 -13.67 -9.08
C SER A 300 11.56 -15.11 -9.34
N ARG A 301 12.52 -16.04 -9.23
CA ARG A 301 12.31 -17.49 -9.30
C ARG A 301 12.32 -18.15 -7.93
N GLY A 302 12.21 -17.37 -6.86
CA GLY A 302 12.30 -17.86 -5.48
C GLY A 302 13.74 -18.00 -4.96
N ASP A 303 14.69 -17.42 -5.70
CA ASP A 303 16.07 -17.18 -5.29
C ASP A 303 16.15 -16.23 -4.09
#